data_AF-A0A931DDT4-F1
#
_entry.id   AF-A0A931DDT4-F1
#
_cell.length_a   1.000
_cell.length_b   1.000
_cell.length_c   1.000
_cell.angle_alpha   90.00
_cell.angle_beta   90.00
_cell.angle_gamma   90.00
#
_symmetry.space_group_name_H-M   'P 1'
#
loop_
_entity.id
_entity.type
_entity.pdbx_description
1 polymer ?
#
loop_
_entity_poly.entity_id
_entity_poly.type
_entity_poly.pdbx_seq_one_letter_code
_entity_poly.pdbx_strand_id
1 'polypeptide(L)'
;MASTSWEPMELTRGTPVVLPEEGPHAGAGVVTRMRAIDLIVGLATEVITARSILAEEADILHEPQGSIVMVIQRTYSGDRPVETAHIDGHAPFSKSLNPTR
;
A
#
# COMPACT_ATOMS: atom_id res chain seq x y z
N MET A 1 8.49 -0.92 6.38
CA MET A 1 7.53 -0.99 5.26
C MET A 1 6.51 0.10 5.49
N ALA A 2 6.33 0.99 4.51
CA ALA A 2 5.39 2.10 4.55
C ALA A 2 4.31 1.88 3.48
N SER A 3 3.12 2.42 3.68
CA SER A 3 2.02 2.28 2.73
C SER A 3 1.17 3.54 2.73
N THR A 4 0.88 4.06 1.53
CA THR A 4 -0.16 5.06 1.32
C THR A 4 -1.27 4.41 0.51
N SER A 5 -2.51 4.48 0.98
CA SER A 5 -3.68 3.83 0.38
C SER A 5 -4.78 4.87 0.11
N TRP A 6 -5.45 4.72 -1.03
CA TRP A 6 -6.52 5.59 -1.48
C TRP A 6 -7.76 4.78 -1.83
N GLU A 7 -8.89 5.14 -1.24
CA GLU A 7 -10.20 4.54 -1.47
C GLU A 7 -11.15 5.61 -2.03
N PRO A 8 -11.91 5.34 -3.11
CA PRO A 8 -12.84 6.32 -3.68
C PRO A 8 -13.95 6.66 -2.68
N MET A 9 -14.09 7.95 -2.35
CA MET A 9 -15.15 8.42 -1.44
C MET A 9 -16.56 8.14 -1.97
N GLU A 10 -16.76 8.00 -3.27
CA GLU A 10 -18.05 7.58 -3.83
C GLU A 10 -18.47 6.17 -3.40
N LEU A 11 -17.51 5.33 -2.97
CA LEU A 11 -17.77 3.97 -2.47
C LEU A 11 -17.88 3.94 -0.95
N THR A 12 -17.04 4.68 -0.23
CA THR A 12 -16.90 4.53 1.22
C THR A 12 -17.63 5.61 2.03
N ARG A 13 -17.95 6.77 1.45
CA ARG A 13 -18.59 7.89 2.18
C ARG A 13 -19.93 7.47 2.79
N GLY A 14 -20.14 7.84 4.04
CA GLY A 14 -21.40 7.58 4.74
C GLY A 14 -21.58 6.12 5.18
N THR A 15 -20.55 5.30 5.03
CA THR A 15 -20.54 3.90 5.47
C THR A 15 -19.72 3.72 6.75
N PRO A 16 -19.90 2.61 7.50
CA PRO A 16 -19.09 2.30 8.67
C PRO A 16 -17.59 2.08 8.41
N VAL A 17 -17.16 2.04 7.15
CA VAL A 17 -15.77 1.75 6.76
C VAL A 17 -15.04 2.94 6.15
N VAL A 18 -15.66 4.13 6.14
CA VAL A 18 -15.08 5.38 5.58
C VAL A 18 -13.74 5.75 6.20
N LEU A 19 -13.53 5.40 7.47
CA LEU A 19 -12.25 5.55 8.16
C LEU A 19 -11.63 4.17 8.33
N PRO A 20 -10.55 3.84 7.59
CA PRO A 20 -9.91 2.52 7.58
C PRO A 20 -9.56 1.93 8.95
N GLU A 21 -9.23 2.81 9.89
CA GLU A 21 -8.71 2.49 11.23
C GLU A 21 -9.68 2.86 12.36
N GLU A 22 -10.94 3.15 12.05
CA GLU A 22 -11.97 3.46 13.06
C GLU A 22 -13.24 2.61 12.89
N GLY A 23 -14.05 2.59 13.95
CA GLY A 23 -15.34 1.90 13.94
C GLY A 23 -15.24 0.36 14.01
N PRO A 24 -16.34 -0.36 13.68
CA PRO A 24 -16.45 -1.81 13.88
C PRO A 24 -15.50 -2.67 13.03
N HIS A 25 -14.93 -2.10 11.96
CA HIS A 25 -14.04 -2.78 11.03
C HIS A 25 -12.64 -2.17 10.96
N ALA A 26 -12.26 -1.41 11.99
CA ALA A 26 -10.92 -0.83 12.14
C ALA A 26 -9.83 -1.90 11.97
N GLY A 27 -8.83 -1.63 11.12
CA GLY A 27 -7.69 -2.53 10.92
C GLY A 27 -8.03 -3.87 10.24
N ALA A 28 -9.29 -4.10 9.82
CA ALA A 28 -9.70 -5.38 9.22
C ALA A 28 -9.19 -5.58 7.77
N GLY A 29 -8.51 -4.56 7.21
CA GLY A 29 -8.01 -4.54 5.84
C GLY A 29 -9.08 -4.25 4.79
N VAL A 30 -8.63 -3.87 3.60
CA VAL A 30 -9.50 -3.41 2.49
C VAL A 30 -10.56 -4.46 2.13
N VAL A 31 -10.17 -5.71 1.90
CA VAL A 31 -11.09 -6.78 1.45
C VAL A 31 -12.24 -6.97 2.42
N THR A 32 -11.95 -7.02 3.72
CA THR A 32 -12.97 -7.20 4.77
C THR A 32 -13.89 -5.99 4.86
N ARG A 33 -13.32 -4.77 4.83
CA ARG A 33 -14.08 -3.52 4.87
C ARG A 33 -15.02 -3.37 3.68
N MET A 34 -14.53 -3.61 2.47
CA MET A 34 -15.35 -3.52 1.26
C MET A 34 -16.48 -4.55 1.27
N ARG A 35 -16.21 -5.78 1.76
CA ARG A 35 -17.26 -6.79 1.92
C ARG A 35 -18.34 -6.37 2.93
N ALA A 36 -18.00 -5.61 3.97
CA ALA A 36 -18.98 -5.13 4.95
C ALA A 36 -19.99 -4.10 4.40
N ILE A 37 -19.72 -3.56 3.21
CA ILE A 37 -20.60 -2.64 2.48
C ILE A 37 -21.03 -3.21 1.13
N ASP A 38 -21.11 -4.55 1.05
CA ASP A 38 -21.55 -5.32 -0.12
C ASP A 38 -20.70 -5.15 -1.39
N LEU A 39 -19.48 -4.64 -1.27
CA LEU A 39 -18.51 -4.56 -2.37
C LEU A 39 -17.57 -5.77 -2.34
N ILE A 40 -17.71 -6.65 -3.33
CA ILE A 40 -16.88 -7.85 -3.45
C ILE A 40 -15.57 -7.53 -4.17
N VAL A 41 -14.45 -7.70 -3.48
CA VAL A 41 -13.11 -7.63 -4.08
C VAL A 41 -12.76 -9.00 -4.67
N GLY A 42 -12.55 -9.05 -5.99
CA GLY A 42 -12.25 -10.27 -6.73
C GLY A 42 -10.81 -10.37 -7.21
N LEU A 43 -10.11 -9.24 -7.35
CA LEU A 43 -8.76 -9.18 -7.92
C LEU A 43 -7.87 -8.22 -7.15
N ALA A 44 -6.59 -8.59 -7.04
CA ALA A 44 -5.50 -7.71 -6.68
C ALA A 44 -4.52 -7.65 -7.85
N THR A 45 -4.33 -6.47 -8.44
CA THR A 45 -3.29 -6.23 -9.44
C THR A 45 -2.12 -5.55 -8.78
N GLU A 46 -0.92 -6.08 -8.96
CA GLU A 46 0.30 -5.51 -8.39
C GLU A 46 1.33 -5.25 -9.49
N VAL A 47 1.87 -4.03 -9.49
CA VAL A 47 3.05 -3.66 -10.29
C VAL A 47 4.20 -3.47 -9.32
N ILE A 48 5.20 -4.33 -9.44
CA ILE A 48 6.37 -4.35 -8.57
C ILE A 48 7.54 -3.72 -9.31
N THR A 49 8.11 -2.67 -8.74
CA THR A 49 9.28 -1.98 -9.28
C THR A 49 10.35 -1.81 -8.20
N ALA A 50 11.56 -1.42 -8.63
CA ALA A 50 12.64 -1.04 -7.73
C ALA A 50 13.19 0.31 -8.17
N ARG A 51 13.49 1.18 -7.20
CA ARG A 51 14.09 2.49 -7.44
C ARG A 51 14.94 2.91 -6.25
N SER A 52 15.73 3.97 -6.44
CA SER A 52 16.38 4.65 -5.32
C SER A 52 15.32 5.21 -4.36
N ILE A 53 15.64 5.13 -3.06
CA ILE A 53 14.81 5.68 -2.00
C ILE A 53 14.67 7.19 -2.13
N LEU A 54 13.46 7.70 -1.90
CA LEU A 54 13.22 9.14 -1.80
C LEU A 54 13.64 9.66 -0.42
N ALA A 55 13.95 10.95 -0.32
CA ALA A 55 14.37 11.55 0.94
C ALA A 55 13.31 11.38 2.05
N GLU A 56 12.03 11.53 1.73
CA GLU A 56 10.92 11.35 2.67
C GLU A 56 10.74 9.91 3.16
N GLU A 57 11.13 8.93 2.33
CA GLU A 57 11.03 7.51 2.66
C GLU A 57 12.22 7.03 3.49
N ALA A 58 13.39 7.64 3.31
CA ALA A 58 14.62 7.28 4.03
C ALA A 58 14.41 7.33 5.55
N ASP A 59 13.76 8.37 6.02
CA ASP A 59 13.45 8.54 7.44
C ASP A 59 12.39 7.53 7.91
N ILE A 60 11.33 7.31 7.12
CA ILE A 60 10.23 6.40 7.48
C ILE A 60 10.71 4.94 7.50
N LEU A 61 11.51 4.55 6.51
CA LEU A 61 12.00 3.18 6.33
C LEU A 61 13.31 2.92 7.08
N HIS A 62 13.92 3.95 7.67
CA HIS A 62 15.22 3.89 8.36
C HIS A 62 16.33 3.33 7.45
N GLU A 63 16.38 3.84 6.23
CA GLU A 63 17.29 3.39 5.18
C GLU A 63 18.22 4.53 4.73
N PRO A 64 19.51 4.26 4.44
CA PRO A 64 20.42 5.28 3.93
C PRO A 64 19.95 5.89 2.61
N GLN A 65 20.23 7.18 2.40
CA GLN A 65 20.08 7.78 1.07
C GLN A 65 20.90 7.01 0.03
N GLY A 66 20.30 6.79 -1.14
CA GLY A 66 20.90 5.99 -2.21
C GLY A 66 20.60 4.49 -2.11
N SER A 67 20.01 3.99 -1.02
CA SER A 67 19.48 2.62 -0.96
C SER A 67 18.44 2.37 -2.05
N ILE A 68 18.33 1.11 -2.48
CA ILE A 68 17.26 0.65 -3.37
C ILE A 68 16.09 0.16 -2.52
N VAL A 69 14.89 0.66 -2.83
CA VAL A 69 13.62 0.22 -2.26
C VAL A 69 12.80 -0.53 -3.29
N MET A 70 11.99 -1.47 -2.81
CA MET A 70 10.95 -2.11 -3.60
C MET A 70 9.66 -1.31 -3.45
N VAL A 71 9.02 -0.98 -4.56
CA VAL A 71 7.76 -0.25 -4.60
C VAL A 71 6.71 -1.16 -5.21
N ILE A 72 5.64 -1.40 -4.47
CA ILE A 72 4.48 -2.16 -4.92
C ILE A 72 3.33 -1.19 -5.12
N GLN A 73 2.88 -1.05 -6.36
CA GLN A 73 1.63 -0.38 -6.67
C GLN A 73 0.54 -1.45 -6.76
N ARG A 74 -0.34 -1.48 -5.76
CA ARG A 74 -1.45 -2.43 -5.68
C ARG A 74 -2.75 -1.74 -6.04
N THR A 75 -3.64 -2.45 -6.72
CA THR A 75 -5.04 -2.05 -6.89
C THR A 75 -5.95 -3.24 -6.58
N TYR A 76 -6.83 -3.08 -5.60
CA TYR A 76 -7.93 -4.01 -5.36
C TYR A 76 -9.13 -3.64 -6.22
N SER A 77 -9.73 -4.63 -6.87
CA SER A 77 -10.87 -4.44 -7.76
C SER A 77 -11.94 -5.51 -7.57
N GLY A 78 -13.21 -5.08 -7.66
CA GLY A 78 -14.36 -5.92 -7.95
C GLY A 78 -14.82 -5.66 -9.38
N ASP A 79 -16.07 -5.22 -9.54
CA ASP A 79 -16.59 -4.69 -10.82
C ASP A 79 -15.89 -3.40 -11.26
N ARG A 80 -15.27 -2.69 -10.31
CA ARG A 80 -14.45 -1.49 -10.49
C ARG A 80 -13.34 -1.45 -9.44
N PRO A 81 -12.29 -0.64 -9.63
CA PRO A 81 -11.29 -0.39 -8.58
C PRO A 81 -11.93 0.17 -7.32
N VAL A 82 -11.58 -0.42 -6.18
CA VAL A 82 -12.09 -0.03 -4.84
C VAL A 82 -11.00 0.56 -3.94
N GLU A 83 -9.74 0.23 -4.22
CA GLU A 83 -8.59 0.77 -3.53
C GLU A 83 -7.37 0.72 -4.45
N THR A 84 -6.47 1.67 -4.28
CA THR A 84 -5.10 1.53 -4.75
C THR A 84 -4.13 1.96 -3.65
N ALA A 85 -2.98 1.31 -3.56
CA ALA A 85 -1.93 1.64 -2.62
C ALA A 85 -0.55 1.67 -3.27
N HIS A 86 0.29 2.55 -2.75
CA HIS A 86 1.74 2.50 -2.93
C HIS A 86 2.34 1.99 -1.64
N ILE A 87 3.17 0.96 -1.76
CA ILE A 87 3.74 0.25 -0.63
C ILE A 87 5.24 0.16 -0.84
N ASP A 88 5.99 0.81 0.05
CA ASP A 88 7.44 0.90 -0.01
C ASP A 88 8.06 -0.01 1.04
N GLY A 89 8.93 -0.90 0.59
CA GLY A 89 9.57 -1.90 1.41
C GLY A 89 11.07 -1.98 1.15
N HIS A 90 11.77 -2.66 2.06
CA HIS A 90 13.17 -3.00 1.85
C HIS A 90 13.29 -3.85 0.59
N ALA A 91 14.18 -3.48 -0.32
CA ALA A 91 14.45 -4.34 -1.46
C ALA A 91 15.08 -5.64 -0.96
N PRO A 92 14.61 -6.82 -1.41
CA PRO A 92 15.12 -8.12 -0.95
C PRO A 92 16.61 -8.32 -1.24
N PHE A 93 17.21 -7.50 -2.11
CA PHE A 93 18.62 -7.55 -2.50
C PHE A 93 19.48 -6.39 -1.96
N SER A 94 18.95 -5.51 -1.08
CA SER A 94 19.69 -4.30 -0.65
C SER A 94 20.96 -4.60 0.16
N LYS A 95 21.10 -5.81 0.71
CA LYS A 95 22.26 -6.20 1.54
C LYS A 95 23.56 -6.52 0.79
N SER A 96 23.63 -6.37 -0.55
CA SER A 96 24.80 -6.81 -1.33
C SER A 96 25.45 -5.79 -2.26
N LEU A 97 24.93 -4.57 -2.39
CA LEU A 97 25.58 -3.56 -3.25
C LEU A 97 26.41 -2.62 -2.39
N ASN A 98 27.51 -3.16 -1.88
CA ASN A 98 28.61 -2.34 -1.35
C ASN A 98 29.67 -2.24 -2.46
N PRO A 99 29.61 -1.23 -3.36
CA PRO A 99 30.73 -0.97 -4.24
C PRO A 99 31.83 -0.33 -3.38
N THR A 100 32.89 -1.10 -3.12
CA THR A 100 34.17 -0.67 -2.54
C THR A 100 34.16 -0.15 -1.08
N ARG A 101 34.50 -1.06 -0.16
CA ARG A 101 35.65 -0.88 0.76
C ARG A 101 36.24 -2.24 1.12
#